data_AF-A0A5N6C071-F1
#
_entry.id   AF-A0A5N6C071-F1
#
_cell.length_a   1.000
_cell.length_b   1.000
_cell.length_c   1.000
_cell.angle_alpha   90.00
_cell.angle_beta   90.00
_cell.angle_gamma   90.00
#
_symmetry.space_group_name_H-M   'P 1'
#
loop_
_entity.id
_entity.type
_entity.pdbx_description
1 polymer ?
#
loop_
_entity_poly.entity_id
_entity_poly.type
_entity_poly.pdbx_seq_one_letter_code
_entity_poly.pdbx_strand_id
1 'polypeptide(L)'
;MSDLIELYALIERVDRNETDPLTKITKAEELSAELNRLGDRLVGYFIEQARAAGHSWSDIGAHLGMSRQAAQQRYTPRQSALTMDDVLHGGAFKGLAPRARAAVTDAVEHARRLDHPTVRPTDLLLGLLGDPQALAVQMIIRLGADPDTIRSGLRQTGDGAPVVIPVEPATRTALGKALSEAIGLGHNYIGTEHLLLGILNDPNSEASQALTTAGVTLDAARETLRRIVEEIVRSRTD
;
A
#
# COMPACT_ATOMS: atom_id res chain seq x y z
N MET A 1 2.67 -29.67 9.13
CA MET A 1 1.20 -29.71 9.25
C MET A 1 0.56 -28.49 8.59
N SER A 2 1.10 -27.28 8.75
CA SER A 2 0.66 -26.05 8.03
C SER A 2 0.80 -26.16 6.50
N ASP A 3 1.95 -26.62 6.00
CA ASP A 3 2.23 -26.70 4.55
C ASP A 3 1.26 -27.61 3.80
N LEU A 4 0.81 -28.71 4.45
CA LEU A 4 -0.18 -29.61 3.87
C LEU A 4 -1.56 -28.94 3.80
N ILE A 5 -1.96 -28.19 4.84
CA ILE A 5 -3.23 -27.47 4.87
C ILE A 5 -3.24 -26.38 3.78
N GLU A 6 -2.14 -25.65 3.60
CA GLU A 6 -2.00 -24.64 2.55
C GLU A 6 -2.03 -25.25 1.14
N LEU A 7 -1.34 -26.37 0.92
CA LEU A 7 -1.38 -27.08 -0.37
C LEU A 7 -2.79 -27.56 -0.70
N TYR A 8 -3.50 -28.17 0.24
CA TYR A 8 -4.89 -28.60 0.02
C TYR A 8 -5.82 -27.42 -0.26
N ALA A 9 -5.63 -26.27 0.39
CA ALA A 9 -6.41 -25.06 0.10
C ALA A 9 -6.17 -24.53 -1.33
N LEU A 10 -4.92 -24.59 -1.82
CA LEU A 10 -4.58 -24.22 -3.20
C LEU A 10 -5.17 -25.22 -4.21
N ILE A 11 -5.10 -26.52 -3.92
CA ILE A 11 -5.72 -27.56 -4.74
C ILE A 11 -7.22 -27.32 -4.85
N GLU A 12 -7.93 -27.13 -3.73
CA GLU A 12 -9.36 -26.84 -3.74
C GLU A 12 -9.70 -25.57 -4.52
N ARG A 13 -8.84 -24.54 -4.49
CA ARG A 13 -9.05 -23.30 -5.25
C ARG A 13 -9.06 -23.57 -6.76
N VAL A 14 -8.18 -24.44 -7.25
CA VAL A 14 -8.16 -24.85 -8.67
C VAL A 14 -9.35 -25.76 -8.97
N ASP A 15 -9.67 -26.67 -8.05
CA ASP A 15 -10.67 -27.72 -8.23
C ASP A 15 -12.12 -27.19 -8.22
N ARG A 16 -12.42 -26.19 -7.39
CA ARG A 16 -13.78 -25.63 -7.24
C ARG A 16 -14.34 -24.98 -8.52
N ASN A 17 -13.48 -24.57 -9.45
CA ASN A 17 -13.86 -23.76 -10.61
C ASN A 17 -13.47 -24.39 -11.95
N GLU A 18 -13.10 -25.68 -11.95
CA GLU A 18 -12.72 -26.39 -13.17
C GLU A 18 -13.01 -27.88 -13.02
N THR A 19 -13.52 -28.51 -14.07
CA THR A 19 -13.78 -29.96 -14.06
C THR A 19 -12.88 -30.71 -15.03
N ASP A 20 -12.36 -30.04 -16.06
CA ASP A 20 -11.44 -30.64 -17.02
C ASP A 20 -10.02 -30.80 -16.42
N PRO A 21 -9.47 -32.03 -16.34
CA PRO A 21 -8.15 -32.28 -15.77
C PRO A 21 -7.00 -31.54 -16.47
N LEU A 22 -7.07 -31.33 -17.78
CA LEU A 22 -6.01 -30.60 -18.50
C LEU A 22 -6.06 -29.10 -18.19
N THR A 23 -7.26 -28.52 -18.15
CA THR A 23 -7.43 -27.12 -17.75
C THR A 23 -7.04 -26.89 -16.28
N LYS A 24 -7.22 -27.88 -15.39
CA LYS A 24 -6.70 -27.81 -14.02
C LYS A 24 -5.18 -27.69 -13.97
N ILE A 25 -4.45 -28.41 -14.83
CA ILE A 25 -2.98 -28.29 -14.91
C ILE A 25 -2.60 -26.87 -15.32
N THR A 26 -3.23 -26.31 -16.35
CA THR A 26 -2.98 -24.93 -16.78
C THR A 26 -3.24 -23.93 -15.65
N LYS A 27 -4.38 -24.04 -14.96
CA LYS A 27 -4.72 -23.18 -13.81
C LYS A 27 -3.76 -23.35 -12.64
N ALA A 28 -3.27 -24.57 -12.40
CA ALA A 28 -2.26 -24.84 -11.37
C ALA A 28 -0.89 -24.23 -11.73
N GLU A 29 -0.49 -24.28 -12.99
CA GLU A 29 0.72 -23.61 -13.50
C GLU A 29 0.61 -22.08 -13.38
N GLU A 30 -0.54 -21.50 -13.73
CA GLU A 30 -0.82 -20.07 -13.55
C GLU A 30 -0.73 -19.66 -12.07
N LEU A 31 -1.34 -20.44 -11.18
CA LEU A 31 -1.29 -20.23 -9.73
C LEU A 31 0.13 -20.38 -9.18
N SER A 32 0.88 -21.39 -9.63
CA SER A 32 2.28 -21.60 -9.28
C SER A 32 3.14 -20.41 -9.71
N ALA A 33 2.94 -19.90 -10.94
CA ALA A 33 3.60 -18.71 -11.43
C ALA A 33 3.24 -17.46 -10.60
N GLU A 34 1.98 -17.30 -10.19
CA GLU A 34 1.53 -16.22 -9.29
C GLU A 34 2.26 -16.28 -7.93
N LEU A 35 2.32 -17.46 -7.32
CA LEU A 35 3.02 -17.69 -6.04
C LEU A 35 4.52 -17.40 -6.16
N ASN A 36 5.17 -17.86 -7.24
CA ASN A 36 6.58 -17.58 -7.49
C ASN A 36 6.85 -16.07 -7.64
N ARG A 37 6.00 -15.35 -8.40
CA ARG A 37 6.10 -13.88 -8.51
C ARG A 37 5.93 -13.20 -7.15
N LEU A 38 5.00 -13.67 -6.32
CA LEU A 38 4.79 -13.13 -4.98
C LEU A 38 6.01 -13.38 -4.08
N GLY A 39 6.60 -14.57 -4.15
CA GLY A 39 7.84 -14.92 -3.45
C GLY A 39 9.03 -14.06 -3.90
N ASP A 40 9.24 -13.89 -5.21
CA ASP A 40 10.32 -13.06 -5.74
C ASP A 40 10.17 -11.58 -5.34
N ARG A 41 8.94 -11.05 -5.27
CA ARG A 41 8.66 -9.69 -4.80
C ARG A 41 8.87 -9.53 -3.29
N LEU A 42 8.48 -10.53 -2.49
CA LEU A 42 8.77 -10.54 -1.04
C LEU A 42 10.27 -10.44 -0.78
N VAL A 43 11.06 -11.27 -1.45
CA VAL A 43 12.52 -11.25 -1.35
C VAL A 43 13.07 -9.93 -1.90
N GLY A 44 12.56 -9.47 -3.04
CA GLY A 44 12.91 -8.20 -3.65
C GLY A 44 12.73 -6.99 -2.74
N TYR A 45 11.65 -6.94 -1.95
CA TYR A 45 11.41 -5.88 -0.98
C TYR A 45 12.50 -5.80 0.10
N PHE A 46 12.89 -6.94 0.69
CA PHE A 46 13.95 -6.97 1.71
C PHE A 46 15.33 -6.71 1.10
N ILE A 47 15.54 -7.09 -0.16
CA ILE A 47 16.72 -6.71 -0.92
C ILE A 47 16.79 -5.18 -1.08
N GLU A 48 15.70 -4.51 -1.44
CA GLU A 48 15.67 -3.03 -1.52
C GLU A 48 16.03 -2.38 -0.18
N GLN A 49 15.51 -2.90 0.94
CA GLN A 49 15.90 -2.42 2.28
C GLN A 49 17.40 -2.63 2.54
N ALA A 50 17.94 -3.81 2.23
CA ALA A 50 19.36 -4.10 2.42
C ALA A 50 20.24 -3.17 1.56
N ARG A 51 19.83 -2.91 0.30
CA ARG A 51 20.50 -1.97 -0.60
C ARG A 51 20.47 -0.55 -0.04
N ALA A 52 19.34 -0.10 0.51
CA ALA A 52 19.20 1.21 1.13
C ALA A 52 20.05 1.35 2.41
N ALA A 53 20.24 0.26 3.15
CA ALA A 53 21.14 0.18 4.29
C ALA A 53 22.64 0.08 3.91
N GLY A 54 22.96 0.09 2.60
CA GLY A 54 24.34 0.12 2.09
C GLY A 54 24.92 -1.24 1.69
N HIS A 55 24.17 -2.34 1.78
CA HIS A 55 24.67 -3.66 1.39
C HIS A 55 24.88 -3.78 -0.13
N SER A 56 25.97 -4.43 -0.53
CA SER A 56 26.31 -4.64 -1.93
C SER A 56 25.54 -5.83 -2.54
N TRP A 57 25.43 -5.87 -3.86
CA TRP A 57 24.93 -7.06 -4.56
C TRP A 57 25.78 -8.31 -4.32
N SER A 58 27.06 -8.13 -3.93
CA SER A 58 27.93 -9.25 -3.56
C SER A 58 27.49 -9.85 -2.23
N ASP A 59 27.20 -9.00 -1.24
CA ASP A 59 26.73 -9.43 0.09
C ASP A 59 25.38 -10.13 0.00
N ILE A 60 24.47 -9.55 -0.79
CA ILE A 60 23.14 -10.10 -1.02
C ILE A 60 23.21 -11.45 -1.73
N GLY A 61 24.03 -11.55 -2.79
CA GLY A 61 24.24 -12.82 -3.49
C GLY A 61 24.81 -13.90 -2.56
N ALA A 62 25.84 -13.57 -1.79
CA ALA A 62 26.44 -14.49 -0.82
C ALA A 62 25.42 -14.97 0.23
N HIS A 63 24.57 -14.07 0.75
CA HIS A 63 23.54 -14.42 1.74
C HIS A 63 22.45 -15.34 1.16
N LEU A 64 22.09 -15.16 -0.11
CA LEU A 64 21.09 -15.96 -0.81
C LEU A 64 21.66 -17.23 -1.46
N GLY A 65 22.96 -17.51 -1.27
CA GLY A 65 23.62 -18.68 -1.88
C GLY A 65 23.71 -18.62 -3.41
N MET A 66 23.74 -17.42 -3.99
CA MET A 66 23.77 -17.19 -5.43
C MET A 66 24.90 -16.24 -5.84
N SER A 67 25.24 -16.22 -7.13
CA SER A 67 26.25 -15.28 -7.62
C SER A 67 25.74 -13.84 -7.59
N ARG A 68 26.64 -12.86 -7.49
CA ARG A 68 26.31 -11.42 -7.61
C ARG A 68 25.45 -11.13 -8.83
N GLN A 69 25.81 -11.72 -9.98
CA GLN A 69 25.11 -11.51 -11.24
C GLN A 69 23.72 -12.16 -11.23
N ALA A 70 23.57 -13.35 -10.64
CA ALA A 70 22.27 -14.02 -10.50
C ALA A 70 21.32 -13.22 -9.59
N ALA A 71 21.83 -12.72 -8.45
CA ALA A 71 21.06 -11.86 -7.55
C ALA A 71 20.62 -10.56 -8.24
N GLN A 72 21.55 -9.91 -8.93
CA GLN A 72 21.28 -8.67 -9.65
C GLN A 72 20.26 -8.88 -10.77
N GLN A 73 20.38 -9.96 -11.56
CA GLN A 73 19.48 -10.28 -12.65
C GLN A 73 18.07 -10.64 -12.18
N ARG A 74 17.96 -11.41 -11.08
CA ARG A 74 16.67 -11.88 -10.55
C ARG A 74 15.89 -10.80 -9.80
N TYR A 75 16.59 -9.90 -9.10
CA TYR A 75 15.97 -8.92 -8.20
C TYR A 75 16.24 -7.47 -8.61
N THR A 76 16.37 -7.20 -9.91
CA THR A 76 16.51 -5.83 -10.40
C THR A 76 15.26 -5.01 -10.03
N PRO A 77 15.38 -3.73 -9.59
CA PRO A 77 14.27 -2.93 -9.10
C PRO A 77 13.01 -2.91 -9.98
N ARG A 78 13.16 -3.00 -11.31
CA ARG A 78 12.02 -2.99 -12.24
C ARG A 78 11.15 -4.26 -12.19
N GLN A 79 11.71 -5.39 -11.78
CA GLN A 79 11.01 -6.68 -11.68
C GLN A 79 10.59 -7.00 -10.23
N SER A 80 11.27 -6.43 -9.24
CA SER A 80 10.99 -6.62 -7.81
C SER A 80 10.11 -5.53 -7.19
N ALA A 81 10.00 -4.35 -7.82
CA ALA A 81 9.23 -3.26 -7.24
C ALA A 81 7.73 -3.59 -7.25
N LEU A 82 7.14 -3.48 -6.07
CA LEU A 82 5.71 -3.64 -5.87
C LEU A 82 4.96 -2.53 -6.61
N THR A 83 3.97 -2.90 -7.43
CA THR A 83 3.00 -1.96 -7.99
C THR A 83 1.84 -1.75 -7.01
N MET A 84 1.02 -0.72 -7.24
CA MET A 84 -0.15 -0.52 -6.37
C MET A 84 -1.18 -1.65 -6.55
N ASP A 85 -1.24 -2.23 -7.74
CA ASP A 85 -2.05 -3.41 -8.02
C ASP A 85 -1.65 -4.61 -7.14
N ASP A 86 -0.34 -4.84 -6.97
CA ASP A 86 0.19 -5.89 -6.10
C ASP A 86 -0.16 -5.65 -4.62
N VAL A 87 -0.17 -4.38 -4.19
CA VAL A 87 -0.56 -4.02 -2.83
C VAL A 87 -2.05 -4.27 -2.61
N LEU A 88 -2.90 -3.84 -3.56
CA LEU A 88 -4.36 -3.94 -3.49
C LEU A 88 -4.88 -5.39 -3.54
N HIS A 89 -4.20 -6.25 -4.29
CA HIS A 89 -4.55 -7.66 -4.46
C HIS A 89 -3.73 -8.58 -3.53
N GLY A 90 -2.70 -8.07 -2.86
CA GLY A 90 -1.97 -8.76 -1.82
C GLY A 90 -2.83 -9.03 -0.58
N GLY A 91 -2.53 -10.14 0.11
CA GLY A 91 -3.30 -10.58 1.28
C GLY A 91 -3.40 -9.54 2.41
N ALA A 92 -2.39 -8.68 2.56
CA ALA A 92 -2.34 -7.65 3.61
C ALA A 92 -3.38 -6.52 3.47
N PHE A 93 -3.89 -6.25 2.26
CA PHE A 93 -4.84 -5.16 1.99
C PHE A 93 -6.19 -5.65 1.44
N LYS A 94 -6.45 -6.97 1.53
CA LYS A 94 -7.76 -7.55 1.22
C LYS A 94 -8.89 -6.89 2.04
N GLY A 95 -8.57 -6.33 3.22
CA GLY A 95 -9.49 -5.60 4.10
C GLY A 95 -9.69 -4.11 3.80
N LEU A 96 -9.21 -3.56 2.67
CA LEU A 96 -9.50 -2.17 2.32
C LEU A 96 -11.00 -1.94 2.13
N ALA A 97 -11.54 -0.97 2.88
CA ALA A 97 -12.90 -0.49 2.70
C ALA A 97 -13.07 0.13 1.29
N PRO A 98 -14.29 0.17 0.72
CA PRO A 98 -14.49 0.64 -0.67
C PRO A 98 -13.89 2.01 -0.98
N ARG A 99 -14.07 3.00 -0.09
CA ARG A 99 -13.48 4.34 -0.24
C ARG A 99 -11.96 4.35 -0.13
N ALA A 100 -11.41 3.53 0.77
CA ALA A 100 -9.96 3.40 0.92
C ALA A 100 -9.33 2.74 -0.31
N ARG A 101 -9.99 1.72 -0.89
CA ARG A 101 -9.59 1.11 -2.15
C ARG A 101 -9.62 2.12 -3.30
N ALA A 102 -10.69 2.92 -3.41
CA ALA A 102 -10.80 3.96 -4.42
C ALA A 102 -9.64 4.97 -4.30
N ALA A 103 -9.38 5.50 -3.10
CA ALA A 103 -8.27 6.44 -2.88
C ALA A 103 -6.89 5.87 -3.27
N VAL A 104 -6.65 4.59 -2.97
CA VAL A 104 -5.39 3.90 -3.34
C VAL A 104 -5.29 3.70 -4.86
N THR A 105 -6.39 3.37 -5.53
CA THR A 105 -6.45 3.28 -7.01
C THR A 105 -6.20 4.65 -7.64
N ASP A 106 -6.85 5.70 -7.14
CA ASP A 106 -6.73 7.07 -7.65
C ASP A 106 -5.32 7.63 -7.50
N ALA A 107 -4.56 7.16 -6.49
CA ALA A 107 -3.15 7.50 -6.32
C ALA A 107 -2.31 7.15 -7.57
N VAL A 108 -2.59 6.03 -8.23
CA VAL A 108 -1.90 5.64 -9.47
C VAL A 108 -2.23 6.63 -10.60
N GLU A 109 -3.49 7.07 -10.67
CA GLU A 109 -3.89 8.05 -11.68
C GLU A 109 -3.28 9.43 -11.41
N HIS A 110 -3.14 9.82 -10.14
CA HIS A 110 -2.43 11.06 -9.78
C HIS A 110 -0.96 10.99 -10.18
N ALA A 111 -0.27 9.89 -9.86
CA ALA A 111 1.11 9.69 -10.26
C ALA A 111 1.26 9.77 -11.79
N ARG A 112 0.33 9.18 -12.55
CA ARG A 112 0.30 9.31 -14.03
C ARG A 112 0.10 10.73 -14.50
N ARG A 113 -0.92 11.42 -13.97
CA ARG A 113 -1.29 12.79 -14.38
C ARG A 113 -0.20 13.81 -14.06
N LEU A 114 0.61 13.54 -13.05
CA LEU A 114 1.70 14.40 -12.60
C LEU A 114 3.07 13.94 -13.09
N ASP A 115 3.15 12.97 -14.02
CA ASP A 115 4.43 12.45 -14.53
C ASP A 115 5.40 12.01 -13.39
N HIS A 116 4.85 11.37 -12.36
CA HIS A 116 5.63 10.78 -11.29
C HIS A 116 6.15 9.39 -11.70
N PRO A 117 7.45 9.10 -11.52
CA PRO A 117 8.03 7.82 -11.88
C PRO A 117 7.63 6.67 -10.94
N THR A 118 7.08 6.99 -9.77
CA THR A 118 6.63 6.07 -8.71
C THR A 118 5.37 6.64 -8.06
N VAL A 119 4.50 5.81 -7.48
CA VAL A 119 3.41 6.29 -6.62
C VAL A 119 3.96 6.74 -5.27
N ARG A 120 3.87 8.05 -4.99
CA ARG A 120 4.42 8.71 -3.80
C ARG A 120 3.36 8.86 -2.69
N PRO A 121 3.75 9.17 -1.44
CA PRO A 121 2.79 9.51 -0.39
C PRO A 121 1.88 10.68 -0.77
N THR A 122 2.37 11.62 -1.58
CA THR A 122 1.59 12.77 -2.07
C THR A 122 0.51 12.34 -3.05
N ASP A 123 0.78 11.37 -3.93
CA ASP A 123 -0.23 10.78 -4.81
C ASP A 123 -1.32 10.05 -4.01
N LEU A 124 -0.92 9.31 -2.98
CA LEU A 124 -1.86 8.64 -2.07
C LEU A 124 -2.74 9.65 -1.32
N LEU A 125 -2.15 10.75 -0.84
CA LEU A 125 -2.90 11.84 -0.21
C LEU A 125 -3.85 12.51 -1.19
N LEU A 126 -3.42 12.78 -2.43
CA LEU A 126 -4.29 13.33 -3.48
C LEU A 126 -5.49 12.41 -3.77
N GLY A 127 -5.28 11.10 -3.82
CA GLY A 127 -6.36 10.11 -3.94
C GLY A 127 -7.33 10.14 -2.76
N LEU A 128 -6.83 10.27 -1.52
CA LEU A 128 -7.69 10.44 -0.33
C LEU A 128 -8.53 11.72 -0.38
N LEU A 129 -7.93 12.83 -0.83
CA LEU A 129 -8.60 14.12 -0.97
C LEU A 129 -9.62 14.15 -2.12
N GLY A 130 -9.69 13.10 -2.95
CA GLY A 130 -10.61 12.98 -4.08
C GLY A 130 -12.06 12.72 -3.68
N ASP A 131 -12.31 12.13 -2.50
CA ASP A 131 -13.66 11.88 -1.97
C ASP A 131 -13.94 12.80 -0.77
N PRO A 132 -14.69 13.91 -0.93
CA PRO A 132 -15.05 14.80 0.17
C PRO A 132 -15.82 14.11 1.30
N GLN A 133 -16.47 12.99 1.04
CA GLN A 133 -17.25 12.22 2.02
C GLN A 133 -16.41 11.18 2.75
N ALA A 134 -15.13 11.01 2.39
CA ALA A 134 -14.22 10.12 3.09
C ALA A 134 -13.99 10.63 4.52
N LEU A 135 -13.96 9.71 5.49
CA LEU A 135 -13.72 10.05 6.90
C LEU A 135 -12.38 10.79 7.09
N ALA A 136 -11.34 10.42 6.35
CA ALA A 136 -10.08 11.18 6.31
C ALA A 136 -10.27 12.66 5.98
N VAL A 137 -11.05 12.98 4.95
CA VAL A 137 -11.30 14.37 4.54
C VAL A 137 -12.15 15.10 5.59
N GLN A 138 -13.15 14.43 6.15
CA GLN A 138 -13.93 14.97 7.26
C GLN A 138 -13.07 15.26 8.49
N MET A 139 -12.07 14.42 8.79
CA MET A 139 -11.11 14.67 9.87
C MET A 139 -10.23 15.89 9.59
N ILE A 140 -9.72 16.02 8.36
CA ILE A 140 -8.95 17.21 7.92
C ILE A 140 -9.77 18.49 8.14
N ILE A 141 -11.04 18.49 7.70
CA ILE A 141 -11.95 19.62 7.88
C ILE A 141 -12.21 19.91 9.37
N ARG A 142 -12.48 18.88 10.20
CA ARG A 142 -12.71 19.06 11.65
C ARG A 142 -11.49 19.62 12.38
N LEU A 143 -10.30 19.37 11.86
CA LEU A 143 -9.04 19.92 12.37
C LEU A 143 -8.78 21.36 11.89
N GLY A 144 -9.70 21.94 11.11
CA GLY A 144 -9.62 23.33 10.63
C GLY A 144 -8.79 23.50 9.36
N ALA A 145 -8.37 22.40 8.72
CA ALA A 145 -7.60 22.42 7.49
C ALA A 145 -8.52 22.39 6.27
N ASP A 146 -8.17 23.14 5.23
CA ASP A 146 -8.88 23.13 3.95
C ASP A 146 -8.29 22.06 3.00
N PRO A 147 -9.07 21.02 2.63
CA PRO A 147 -8.65 19.99 1.68
C PRO A 147 -8.19 20.55 0.33
N ASP A 148 -8.80 21.64 -0.15
CA ASP A 148 -8.51 22.20 -1.47
C ASP A 148 -7.16 22.93 -1.49
N THR A 149 -6.84 23.64 -0.41
CA THR A 149 -5.52 24.23 -0.18
C THR A 149 -4.42 23.16 -0.16
N ILE A 150 -4.63 22.06 0.58
CA ILE A 150 -3.67 20.94 0.62
C ILE A 150 -3.50 20.33 -0.78
N ARG A 151 -4.61 20.06 -1.47
CA ARG A 151 -4.59 19.47 -2.82
C ARG A 151 -3.80 20.33 -3.80
N SER A 152 -3.96 21.65 -3.72
CA SER A 152 -3.30 22.59 -4.62
C SER A 152 -1.79 22.63 -4.38
N GLY A 153 -1.34 22.53 -3.13
CA GLY A 153 0.09 22.49 -2.79
C GLY A 153 0.84 21.24 -3.24
N LEU A 154 0.12 20.15 -3.52
CA LEU A 154 0.70 18.84 -3.87
C LEU A 154 0.79 18.57 -5.39
N ARG A 155 0.24 19.45 -6.22
CA ARG A 155 0.21 19.29 -7.69
C ARG A 155 1.53 19.74 -8.33
N GLN A 156 2.62 19.09 -7.96
CA GLN A 156 3.91 19.27 -8.61
C GLN A 156 4.11 18.18 -9.65
N THR A 157 4.61 18.53 -10.84
CA THR A 157 4.94 17.57 -11.88
C THR A 157 6.30 16.93 -11.59
N GLY A 158 6.44 15.62 -11.86
CA GLY A 158 7.70 14.90 -11.83
C GLY A 158 8.36 14.80 -13.20
N ASP A 159 9.40 13.97 -13.26
CA ASP A 159 10.32 13.89 -14.40
C ASP A 159 10.12 12.63 -15.27
N GLY A 160 8.99 11.94 -15.19
CA GLY A 160 8.82 10.78 -16.07
C GLY A 160 7.50 10.03 -16.02
N ALA A 161 7.15 9.46 -17.17
CA ALA A 161 5.98 8.60 -17.36
C ALA A 161 6.40 7.12 -17.53
N PRO A 162 6.36 6.29 -16.47
CA PRO A 162 6.50 4.85 -16.61
C PRO A 162 5.23 4.23 -17.20
N VAL A 163 5.37 3.22 -18.06
CA VAL A 163 4.24 2.39 -18.53
C VAL A 163 3.62 1.60 -17.36
N VAL A 164 4.45 1.15 -16.42
CA VAL A 164 4.05 0.49 -15.15
C VAL A 164 4.69 1.27 -14.01
N ILE A 165 3.87 1.82 -13.11
CA ILE A 165 4.32 2.71 -12.04
C ILE A 165 4.55 1.90 -10.76
N PRO A 166 5.79 1.76 -10.28
CA PRO A 166 6.09 1.14 -9.00
C PRO A 166 5.65 2.03 -7.82
N VAL A 167 5.43 1.42 -6.66
CA VAL A 167 5.10 2.13 -5.42
C VAL A 167 6.40 2.54 -4.71
N GLU A 168 6.52 3.81 -4.36
CA GLU A 168 7.66 4.33 -3.60
C GLU A 168 7.76 3.65 -2.22
N PRO A 169 8.98 3.38 -1.70
CA PRO A 169 9.14 2.79 -0.37
C PRO A 169 8.38 3.53 0.74
N ALA A 170 8.35 4.86 0.70
CA ALA A 170 7.61 5.68 1.67
C ALA A 170 6.10 5.43 1.62
N THR A 171 5.52 5.28 0.43
CA THR A 171 4.10 4.93 0.25
C THR A 171 3.79 3.55 0.83
N ARG A 172 4.67 2.57 0.62
CA ARG A 172 4.49 1.22 1.21
C ARG A 172 4.54 1.27 2.73
N THR A 173 5.47 2.05 3.28
CA THR A 173 5.54 2.30 4.73
C THR A 173 4.25 2.93 5.23
N ALA A 174 3.74 3.96 4.58
CA ALA A 174 2.47 4.60 4.95
C ALA A 174 1.30 3.60 4.96
N LEU A 175 1.21 2.73 3.96
CA LEU A 175 0.18 1.68 3.90
C LEU A 175 0.35 0.62 5.01
N GLY A 176 1.58 0.20 5.31
CA GLY A 176 1.86 -0.68 6.44
C GLY A 176 1.52 -0.05 7.80
N LYS A 177 1.75 1.26 7.94
CA LYS A 177 1.35 2.03 9.12
C LYS A 177 -0.16 2.17 9.22
N ALA A 178 -0.86 2.38 8.12
CA ALA A 178 -2.33 2.39 8.08
C ALA A 178 -2.91 1.05 8.59
N LEU A 179 -2.36 -0.09 8.15
CA LEU A 179 -2.74 -1.40 8.69
C LEU A 179 -2.47 -1.49 10.19
N SER A 180 -1.31 -1.01 10.66
CA SER A 180 -0.97 -1.01 12.08
C SER A 180 -1.94 -0.16 12.92
N GLU A 181 -2.37 1.00 12.42
CA GLU A 181 -3.38 1.86 13.08
C GLU A 181 -4.74 1.16 13.12
N ALA A 182 -5.17 0.52 12.04
CA ALA A 182 -6.42 -0.23 11.99
C ALA A 182 -6.45 -1.36 13.03
N ILE A 183 -5.37 -2.15 13.11
CA ILE A 183 -5.22 -3.21 14.12
C ILE A 183 -5.21 -2.61 15.54
N GLY A 184 -4.48 -1.51 15.75
CA GLY A 184 -4.40 -0.84 17.05
C GLY A 184 -5.75 -0.30 17.56
N LEU A 185 -6.65 0.05 16.64
CA LEU A 185 -8.03 0.46 16.93
C LEU A 185 -9.02 -0.70 17.00
N GLY A 186 -8.57 -1.94 16.78
CA GLY A 186 -9.42 -3.13 16.75
C GLY A 186 -10.30 -3.24 15.51
N HIS A 187 -9.99 -2.51 14.45
CA HIS A 187 -10.72 -2.57 13.18
C HIS A 187 -10.24 -3.75 12.34
N ASN A 188 -11.18 -4.50 11.78
CA ASN A 188 -10.91 -5.63 10.87
C ASN A 188 -10.87 -5.20 9.38
N TYR A 189 -10.84 -3.90 9.13
CA TYR A 189 -10.78 -3.29 7.80
C TYR A 189 -9.86 -2.07 7.84
N ILE A 190 -9.35 -1.67 6.67
CA ILE A 190 -8.56 -0.44 6.49
C ILE A 190 -9.45 0.60 5.81
N GLY A 191 -9.92 1.57 6.60
CA GLY A 191 -10.64 2.76 6.13
C GLY A 191 -9.71 3.91 5.68
N THR A 192 -10.30 5.01 5.20
CA THR A 192 -9.54 6.18 4.72
C THR A 192 -8.85 6.91 5.85
N GLU A 193 -9.45 6.94 7.03
CA GLU A 193 -8.88 7.45 8.28
C GLU A 193 -7.54 6.77 8.62
N HIS A 194 -7.43 5.46 8.41
CA HIS A 194 -6.19 4.73 8.65
C HIS A 194 -5.12 5.09 7.63
N LEU A 195 -5.51 5.27 6.36
CA LEU A 195 -4.58 5.73 5.32
C LEU A 195 -4.03 7.13 5.65
N LEU A 196 -4.88 8.04 6.14
CA LEU A 196 -4.46 9.36 6.62
C LEU A 196 -3.46 9.24 7.78
N LEU A 197 -3.76 8.43 8.79
CA LEU A 197 -2.85 8.20 9.92
C LEU A 197 -1.53 7.54 9.48
N GLY A 198 -1.59 6.64 8.49
CA GLY A 198 -0.43 5.99 7.90
C GLY A 198 0.51 6.99 7.20
N ILE A 199 -0.05 7.95 6.46
CA ILE A 199 0.72 9.04 5.83
C ILE A 199 1.37 9.92 6.90
N LEU A 200 0.60 10.34 7.91
CA LEU A 200 1.08 11.18 9.03
C LEU A 200 2.14 10.48 9.91
N ASN A 201 2.33 9.16 9.77
CA ASN A 201 3.30 8.41 10.56
C ASN A 201 4.75 8.65 10.12
N ASP A 202 4.97 9.14 8.89
CA ASP A 202 6.29 9.53 8.40
C ASP A 202 6.40 11.07 8.33
N PRO A 203 6.91 11.74 9.38
CA PRO A 203 6.99 13.19 9.44
C PRO A 203 7.94 13.79 8.40
N ASN A 204 8.81 12.97 7.79
CA ASN A 204 9.74 13.42 6.75
C ASN A 204 9.13 13.35 5.35
N SER A 205 7.98 12.69 5.18
CA SER A 205 7.30 12.63 3.89
C SER A 205 6.67 13.98 3.52
N GLU A 206 6.75 14.36 2.25
CA GLU A 206 6.16 15.60 1.72
C GLU A 206 4.65 15.66 2.02
N ALA A 207 3.95 14.53 1.92
CA ALA A 207 2.53 14.44 2.23
C ALA A 207 2.22 14.75 3.71
N SER A 208 3.01 14.21 4.64
CA SER A 208 2.88 14.52 6.07
C SER A 208 3.23 15.98 6.36
N GLN A 209 4.24 16.54 5.70
CA GLN A 209 4.61 17.94 5.84
C GLN A 209 3.52 18.88 5.33
N ALA A 210 2.88 18.57 4.20
CA ALA A 210 1.75 19.33 3.67
C ALA A 210 0.56 19.31 4.65
N LEU A 211 0.22 18.14 5.21
CA LEU A 211 -0.80 18.00 6.23
C LEU A 211 -0.46 18.80 7.51
N THR A 212 0.77 18.67 7.99
CA THR A 212 1.23 19.34 9.23
C THR A 212 1.27 20.85 9.06
N THR A 213 1.69 21.34 7.88
CA THR A 213 1.66 22.77 7.52
C THR A 213 0.23 23.30 7.51
N ALA A 214 -0.74 22.47 7.12
CA ALA A 214 -2.16 22.79 7.19
C ALA A 214 -2.78 22.60 8.59
N GLY A 215 -1.99 22.27 9.62
CA GLY A 215 -2.45 22.08 11.00
C GLY A 215 -2.94 20.66 11.34
N VAL A 216 -2.83 19.71 10.40
CA VAL A 216 -3.21 18.31 10.61
C VAL A 216 -1.99 17.53 11.10
N THR A 217 -1.91 17.30 12.42
CA THR A 217 -0.84 16.47 13.01
C THR A 217 -1.34 15.06 13.29
N LEU A 218 -0.41 14.09 13.40
CA LEU A 218 -0.74 12.69 13.70
C LEU A 218 -1.55 12.55 14.99
N ASP A 219 -1.13 13.22 16.06
CA ASP A 219 -1.79 13.12 17.37
C ASP A 219 -3.19 13.75 17.35
N ALA A 220 -3.33 14.92 16.70
CA ALA A 220 -4.63 15.57 16.55
C ALA A 220 -5.58 14.74 15.67
N ALA A 221 -5.07 14.09 14.62
CA ALA A 221 -5.85 13.19 13.80
C ALA A 221 -6.32 11.95 14.57
N ARG A 222 -5.44 11.29 15.35
CA ARG A 222 -5.83 10.15 16.19
C ARG A 222 -6.92 10.53 17.20
N GLU A 223 -6.74 11.67 17.87
CA GLU A 223 -7.71 12.17 18.83
C GLU A 223 -9.05 12.51 18.17
N THR A 224 -9.03 13.13 16.98
CA THR A 224 -10.24 13.42 16.21
C THR A 224 -10.97 12.14 15.82
N LEU A 225 -10.25 11.11 15.38
CA LEU A 225 -10.84 9.81 15.05
C LEU A 225 -11.51 9.18 16.27
N ARG A 226 -10.85 9.17 17.42
CA ARG A 226 -11.42 8.64 18.67
C ARG A 226 -12.76 9.32 19.01
N ARG A 227 -12.81 10.65 18.96
CA ARG A 227 -14.05 11.41 19.20
C ARG A 227 -15.16 11.06 18.22
N ILE A 228 -14.84 10.93 16.93
CA ILE A 228 -15.83 10.55 15.91
C ILE A 228 -16.39 9.15 16.21
N VAL A 229 -15.53 8.20 16.56
CA VAL A 229 -15.95 6.84 16.90
C VAL A 229 -16.84 6.85 18.15
N GLU A 230 -16.48 7.61 19.18
CA GLU A 230 -17.29 7.77 20.39
C GLU A 230 -18.67 8.40 20.12
N GLU A 231 -18.74 9.42 19.26
CA GLU A 231 -19.99 10.03 18.80
C GLU A 231 -20.90 9.01 18.09
N ILE A 232 -20.32 8.19 17.19
CA ILE A 232 -21.04 7.15 16.46
C ILE A 232 -21.54 6.05 17.39
N VAL A 233 -20.73 5.63 18.36
CA VAL A 233 -21.15 4.62 19.35
C VAL A 233 -22.30 5.16 20.19
N ARG A 234 -22.19 6.39 20.71
CA ARG A 234 -23.24 7.01 21.54
C ARG A 234 -24.57 7.12 20.80
N SER A 235 -24.54 7.66 19.57
CA SER A 235 -25.72 7.81 18.71
C SER A 235 -26.40 6.50 18.26
N ARG A 236 -25.75 5.35 18.44
CA ARG A 236 -26.35 4.02 18.19
C ARG A 236 -26.92 3.37 19.43
N THR A 237 -26.59 3.90 20.61
CA THR A 237 -27.02 3.36 21.91
C THR A 237 -28.23 4.12 22.46
N ASP A 238 -28.51 5.30 21.91
CA ASP A 238 -29.72 6.11 22.11
C ASP A 238 -30.79 5.78 21.06
#